data_AF-E6ZZZ0-F1
#
_entry.id   AF-E6ZZZ0-F1
#
_cell.length_a   1.000
_cell.length_b   1.000
_cell.length_c   1.000
_cell.angle_alpha   90.00
_cell.angle_beta   90.00
_cell.angle_gamma   90.00
#
_symmetry.space_group_name_H-M   'P 1'
#
loop_
_entity.id
_entity.type
_entity.pdbx_description
1 polymer ?
#
loop_
_entity_poly.entity_id
_entity_poly.type
_entity_poly.pdbx_seq_one_letter_code
_entity_poly.pdbx_strand_id
1 'polypeptide(L)'
;MVGFRCFAAFFGIVLTMTAAPSTAMRQWERPEEEHPRPDVPKHQYFPQYDYDQIRPNPAHDPGLPRLSYLPHPPEGFLSHEAGSSAGSSHTQTTTSAAGRPPTLPAFPDTEGGWWGPYELGHLSFQPVEYPLRMPHLIHLYGDDGRTAVNIKDELYNGRFYHPKIRPMDFRPDPNTLTRISEVLKNGMASAQIRLAKVPGMPTDLEEGTFLLPPLVQTNAGLEMAPYALQTSLPDALGHRIRSPSKRKANLFLIEVPMGIGQTPKQVLVALVPSDKFITVKSISRPLWLFFERRGETVTVGRYSTERGLTFLGATFMPYSAEDVLSRSEVLTKYH
;
A
#
# COMPACT_ATOMS: atom_id res chain seq x y z
N MET A 1 -74.30 -25.26 -18.62
CA MET A 1 -73.84 -26.55 -19.17
C MET A 1 -72.33 -26.58 -19.00
N VAL A 2 -71.81 -27.09 -17.87
CA VAL A 2 -71.46 -28.50 -17.57
C VAL A 2 -70.58 -29.14 -18.66
N GLY A 3 -69.35 -29.49 -18.29
CA GLY A 3 -68.42 -30.33 -19.06
C GLY A 3 -67.02 -30.28 -18.43
N PHE A 4 -66.77 -31.01 -17.35
CA PHE A 4 -66.18 -32.36 -17.28
C PHE A 4 -64.65 -32.41 -17.39
N ARG A 5 -64.06 -33.02 -16.36
CA ARG A 5 -62.64 -33.34 -16.12
C ARG A 5 -62.19 -34.57 -16.93
N CYS A 6 -60.88 -34.66 -17.22
CA CYS A 6 -59.99 -35.84 -17.08
C CYS A 6 -58.59 -35.48 -17.65
N PHE A 7 -57.51 -35.45 -16.85
CA PHE A 7 -56.58 -36.53 -16.43
C PHE A 7 -55.59 -37.01 -17.51
N ALA A 8 -54.30 -36.70 -17.31
CA ALA A 8 -53.09 -37.52 -17.59
C ALA A 8 -51.83 -36.66 -17.29
N ALA A 9 -51.15 -36.86 -16.17
CA ALA A 9 -50.03 -37.78 -15.99
C ALA A 9 -48.72 -37.29 -16.64
N PHE A 10 -47.85 -36.65 -15.85
CA PHE A 10 -46.41 -36.60 -16.12
C PHE A 10 -45.66 -37.10 -14.88
N PHE A 11 -45.01 -38.26 -15.06
CA PHE A 11 -43.94 -38.81 -14.23
C PHE A 11 -42.85 -37.72 -14.01
N GLY A 12 -42.19 -37.57 -12.87
CA GLY A 12 -41.80 -38.58 -11.90
C GLY A 12 -40.34 -39.02 -12.13
N ILE A 13 -39.37 -38.11 -11.97
CA ILE A 13 -37.96 -38.48 -11.72
C ILE A 13 -37.44 -37.61 -10.58
N VAL A 14 -37.55 -38.14 -9.35
CA VAL A 14 -36.80 -37.67 -8.19
C VAL A 14 -35.51 -38.49 -8.16
N LEU A 15 -34.39 -37.86 -8.50
CA LEU A 15 -33.06 -38.47 -8.35
C LEU A 15 -32.61 -38.24 -6.91
N THR A 16 -32.90 -39.21 -6.04
CA THR A 16 -32.26 -39.33 -4.73
C THR A 16 -30.83 -39.80 -4.92
N MET A 17 -29.87 -38.87 -4.93
CA MET A 17 -28.46 -39.23 -4.73
C MET A 17 -28.19 -39.26 -3.22
N THR A 18 -28.20 -40.46 -2.66
CA THR A 18 -27.58 -40.76 -1.37
C THR A 18 -26.06 -40.67 -1.54
N ALA A 19 -25.48 -39.54 -1.16
CA ALA A 19 -24.04 -39.40 -1.02
C ALA A 19 -23.57 -40.18 0.22
N ALA A 20 -22.83 -41.25 -0.01
CA ALA A 20 -22.09 -41.94 1.03
C ALA A 20 -20.96 -41.04 1.57
N PRO A 21 -20.70 -41.00 2.88
CA PRO A 21 -19.54 -40.32 3.42
C PRO A 21 -18.28 -41.11 3.07
N SER A 22 -17.53 -40.63 2.07
CA SER A 22 -16.18 -41.11 1.78
C SER A 22 -15.22 -40.53 2.82
N THR A 23 -14.89 -41.33 3.82
CA THR A 23 -13.71 -41.15 4.67
C THR A 23 -12.46 -41.45 3.87
N ALA A 24 -12.04 -40.51 3.03
CA ALA A 24 -10.69 -40.48 2.48
C ALA A 24 -9.89 -39.43 3.26
N MET A 25 -9.09 -39.91 4.20
CA MET A 25 -7.97 -39.17 4.79
C MET A 25 -7.09 -38.68 3.64
N ARG A 26 -7.26 -37.42 3.22
CA ARG A 26 -6.21 -36.69 2.52
C ARG A 26 -5.24 -36.18 3.57
N GLN A 27 -4.09 -36.83 3.67
CA GLN A 27 -2.90 -36.20 4.20
C GLN A 27 -2.70 -34.90 3.42
N TRP A 28 -2.86 -33.79 4.13
CA TRP A 28 -2.46 -32.49 3.64
C TRP A 28 -0.94 -32.47 3.64
N GLU A 29 -0.35 -32.66 2.45
CA GLU A 29 1.02 -32.22 2.22
C GLU A 29 1.05 -30.71 2.47
N ARG A 30 1.78 -30.36 3.53
CA ARG A 30 2.11 -28.98 3.90
C ARG A 30 2.73 -28.31 2.66
N PRO A 31 2.31 -27.11 2.25
CA PRO A 31 3.03 -26.36 1.23
C PRO A 31 4.47 -26.22 1.73
N GLU A 32 5.43 -26.65 0.91
CA GLU A 32 6.85 -26.47 1.21
C GLU A 32 7.08 -25.02 1.59
N GLU A 33 7.64 -24.81 2.79
CA GLU A 33 8.20 -23.53 3.20
C GLU A 33 9.21 -23.11 2.12
N GLU A 34 8.88 -22.08 1.34
CA GLU A 34 9.87 -21.36 0.54
C GLU A 34 10.94 -20.82 1.50
N HIS A 35 11.99 -21.61 1.70
CA HIS A 35 13.24 -21.13 2.28
C HIS A 35 13.71 -19.91 1.48
N PRO A 36 14.13 -18.82 2.14
CA PRO A 36 14.72 -17.69 1.44
C PRO A 36 15.94 -18.19 0.66
N ARG A 37 15.93 -17.99 -0.67
CA ARG A 37 17.06 -18.33 -1.54
C ARG A 37 18.34 -17.66 -1.01
N PRO A 38 19.47 -18.37 -0.83
CA PRO A 38 20.67 -17.80 -0.20
C PRO A 38 21.54 -16.92 -1.11
N ASP A 39 21.18 -16.69 -2.38
CA ASP A 39 22.18 -16.36 -3.41
C ASP A 39 22.24 -14.88 -3.82
N VAL A 40 21.88 -13.92 -2.96
CA VAL A 40 22.19 -12.50 -3.21
C VAL A 40 23.35 -12.07 -2.31
N PRO A 41 24.57 -11.86 -2.86
CA PRO A 41 25.73 -11.45 -2.08
C PRO A 41 25.48 -10.11 -1.37
N LYS A 42 25.68 -10.06 -0.05
CA LYS A 42 25.48 -8.85 0.78
C LYS A 42 26.25 -7.61 0.30
N HIS A 43 27.29 -7.78 -0.52
CA HIS A 43 28.13 -6.71 -1.05
C HIS A 43 27.53 -5.99 -2.27
N GLN A 44 26.41 -6.46 -2.82
CA GLN A 44 25.60 -5.69 -3.78
C GLN A 44 24.69 -4.65 -3.11
N TYR A 45 24.62 -4.61 -1.78
CA TYR A 45 23.91 -3.59 -1.04
C TYR A 45 24.83 -2.39 -0.81
N PHE A 46 24.73 -1.44 -1.75
CA PHE A 46 24.96 0.00 -1.68
C PHE A 46 26.01 0.59 -0.72
N PRO A 47 26.77 1.62 -1.16
CA PRO A 47 27.44 2.51 -0.22
C PRO A 47 26.40 3.12 0.74
N GLN A 48 26.71 3.11 2.03
CA GLN A 48 25.85 3.61 3.10
C GLN A 48 25.72 5.14 3.00
N TYR A 49 24.49 5.66 3.14
CA TYR A 49 24.22 7.09 3.19
C TYR A 49 23.60 7.44 4.54
N ASP A 50 24.22 8.40 5.25
CA ASP A 50 23.72 8.92 6.52
C ASP A 50 22.60 9.95 6.26
N TYR A 51 21.38 9.61 6.67
CA TYR A 51 20.17 10.39 6.39
C TYR A 51 20.05 11.63 7.29
N ASP A 52 20.76 11.66 8.43
CA ASP A 52 20.71 12.79 9.37
C ASP A 52 21.30 14.09 8.78
N GLN A 53 21.96 13.99 7.62
CA GLN A 53 22.56 15.12 6.91
C GLN A 53 21.73 15.62 5.71
N ILE A 54 20.70 14.88 5.27
CA ILE A 54 19.83 15.29 4.17
C ILE A 54 18.61 16.02 4.74
N ARG A 55 18.81 17.28 5.17
CA ARG A 55 17.68 18.21 5.18
C ARG A 55 17.30 18.43 3.71
N PRO A 56 16.08 18.05 3.27
CA PRO A 56 15.67 18.32 1.91
C PRO A 56 15.76 19.83 1.68
N ASN A 57 16.61 20.26 0.76
CA ASN A 57 16.65 21.65 0.34
C ASN A 57 15.34 21.92 -0.41
N PRO A 58 14.42 22.75 0.11
CA PRO A 58 13.14 23.01 -0.55
C PRO A 58 13.30 23.73 -1.90
N ALA A 59 14.52 24.12 -2.28
CA ALA A 59 14.84 24.67 -3.60
C ALA A 59 14.97 23.61 -4.73
N HIS A 60 15.11 22.32 -4.41
CA HIS A 60 15.27 21.27 -5.42
C HIS A 60 13.99 20.49 -5.75
N ASP A 61 12.88 20.81 -5.07
CA ASP A 61 11.55 20.34 -5.45
C ASP A 61 10.66 21.55 -5.79
N PRO A 62 10.50 21.91 -7.08
CA PRO A 62 9.62 23.02 -7.50
C PRO A 62 8.12 22.73 -7.25
N GLY A 63 7.81 21.62 -6.57
CA GLY A 63 6.48 21.10 -6.29
C GLY A 63 5.73 21.72 -5.11
N LEU A 64 6.42 22.03 -4.01
CA LEU A 64 5.76 22.27 -2.74
C LEU A 64 5.37 23.75 -2.54
N PRO A 65 4.13 24.07 -2.12
CA PRO A 65 3.84 25.40 -1.59
C PRO A 65 4.72 25.63 -0.36
N ARG A 66 5.51 26.72 -0.36
CA ARG A 66 6.22 27.20 0.82
C ARG A 66 5.19 27.40 1.94
N LEU A 67 5.18 26.52 2.93
CA LEU A 67 4.44 26.75 4.16
C LEU A 67 5.05 27.97 4.84
N SER A 68 4.29 29.06 4.89
CA SER A 68 4.66 30.27 5.61
C SER A 68 4.74 29.96 7.11
N TYR A 69 5.96 30.06 7.65
CA TYR A 69 6.34 30.45 9.02
C TYR A 69 5.37 30.12 10.17
N LEU A 70 5.82 29.25 11.07
CA LEU A 70 5.54 29.34 12.51
C LEU A 70 6.84 29.69 13.26
N PRO A 71 6.74 30.36 14.42
CA PRO A 71 7.73 31.32 14.88
C PRO A 71 8.91 30.66 15.61
N HIS A 72 10.02 31.38 15.61
CA HIS A 72 11.28 31.05 16.29
C HIS A 72 11.07 30.52 17.72
N PRO A 73 11.84 29.52 18.18
CA PRO A 73 11.97 29.26 19.60
C PRO A 73 12.72 30.43 20.27
N PRO A 74 12.43 30.73 21.54
CA PRO A 74 13.00 31.86 22.24
C PRO A 74 14.52 31.69 22.42
N GLU A 75 15.24 32.75 22.09
CA GLU A 75 16.65 32.91 22.45
C GLU A 75 16.79 32.93 23.97
N GLY A 76 17.65 32.08 24.51
CA GLY A 76 18.05 32.15 25.90
C GLY A 76 18.33 30.80 26.53
N PHE A 77 19.42 30.15 26.16
CA PHE A 77 20.24 29.43 27.15
C PHE A 77 21.72 29.57 26.78
N LEU A 78 22.45 30.03 27.79
CA LEU A 78 23.79 30.58 27.75
C LEU A 78 24.87 29.54 27.44
N SER A 79 25.87 30.02 26.73
CA SER A 79 27.30 29.69 26.78
C SER A 79 27.75 28.82 27.95
N HIS A 80 28.47 27.72 27.67
CA HIS A 80 29.61 27.29 28.47
C HIS A 80 30.68 26.59 27.60
N GLU A 81 31.85 27.23 27.60
CA GLU A 81 33.21 26.68 27.61
C GLU A 81 33.77 25.84 26.46
N ALA A 82 34.83 26.43 25.89
CA ALA A 82 35.86 25.79 25.12
C ALA A 82 36.58 24.71 25.92
N GLY A 83 36.66 23.52 25.35
CA GLY A 83 37.50 22.41 25.83
C GLY A 83 38.07 21.69 24.63
N SER A 84 39.30 22.06 24.27
CA SER A 84 40.09 21.39 23.24
C SER A 84 40.59 20.05 23.78
N SER A 85 40.25 18.94 23.11
CA SER A 85 40.99 17.69 23.24
C SER A 85 40.89 16.89 21.95
N ALA A 86 42.06 16.68 21.36
CA ALA A 86 42.31 15.86 20.20
C ALA A 86 41.79 14.43 20.36
N GLY A 87 41.10 13.95 19.33
CA GLY A 87 40.64 12.57 19.21
C GLY A 87 40.44 12.25 17.74
N SER A 88 41.52 11.88 17.08
CA SER A 88 41.51 11.34 15.72
C SER A 88 40.60 10.13 15.65
N SER A 89 39.49 10.26 14.93
CA SER A 89 38.77 9.15 14.34
C SER A 89 38.48 9.53 12.91
N HIS A 90 39.10 8.81 11.98
CA HIS A 90 38.82 8.87 10.55
C HIS A 90 37.33 8.69 10.30
N THR A 91 36.59 9.78 10.28
CA THR A 91 35.39 9.90 9.47
C THR A 91 35.90 10.13 8.07
N GLN A 92 35.88 9.07 7.25
CA GLN A 92 35.93 9.26 5.80
C GLN A 92 34.71 10.08 5.43
N THR A 93 34.91 11.39 5.38
CA THR A 93 34.00 12.31 4.70
C THR A 93 34.06 11.93 3.23
N THR A 94 33.17 11.04 2.81
CA THR A 94 32.85 10.91 1.39
C THR A 94 32.15 12.20 1.00
N THR A 95 32.96 13.17 0.59
CA THR A 95 32.55 14.29 -0.24
C THR A 95 31.71 13.74 -1.39
N SER A 96 30.40 13.78 -1.21
CA SER A 96 29.42 13.42 -2.23
C SER A 96 29.66 14.35 -3.42
N ALA A 97 30.08 13.75 -4.53
CA ALA A 97 30.22 14.43 -5.79
C ALA A 97 28.89 15.14 -6.13
N ALA A 98 28.99 16.40 -6.51
CA ALA A 98 27.89 17.30 -6.78
C ALA A 98 26.77 16.68 -7.64
N GLY A 99 25.54 16.72 -7.13
CA GLY A 99 24.38 17.15 -7.92
C GLY A 99 23.44 16.11 -8.51
N ARG A 100 23.54 14.80 -8.20
CA ARG A 100 22.54 13.81 -8.65
C ARG A 100 21.83 13.16 -7.46
N PRO A 101 20.49 13.02 -7.51
CA PRO A 101 19.77 12.26 -6.50
C PRO A 101 20.28 10.81 -6.49
N PRO A 102 20.33 10.16 -5.31
CA PRO A 102 20.69 8.74 -5.24
C PRO A 102 19.74 7.92 -6.12
N THR A 103 20.27 6.90 -6.78
CA THR A 103 19.48 6.03 -7.67
C THR A 103 19.59 4.57 -7.26
N LEU A 104 18.48 3.85 -7.29
CA LEU A 104 18.44 2.39 -7.32
C LEU A 104 18.85 1.94 -8.74
N PRO A 105 19.99 1.22 -8.91
CA PRO A 105 20.43 0.69 -10.18
C PRO A 105 19.40 -0.24 -10.80
N ALA A 106 19.50 -0.44 -12.11
CA ALA A 106 18.65 -1.39 -12.80
C ALA A 106 18.89 -2.82 -12.29
N PHE A 107 17.82 -3.61 -12.19
CA PHE A 107 17.88 -5.00 -11.71
C PHE A 107 16.95 -5.90 -12.52
N PRO A 108 17.28 -7.19 -12.67
CA PRO A 108 16.41 -8.14 -13.35
C PRO A 108 15.27 -8.60 -12.43
N ASP A 109 14.10 -8.89 -13.00
CA ASP A 109 13.05 -9.65 -12.33
C ASP A 109 13.23 -11.17 -12.51
N THR A 110 12.29 -11.93 -11.94
CA THR A 110 12.28 -13.39 -12.02
C THR A 110 11.95 -13.94 -13.41
N GLU A 111 11.43 -13.11 -14.31
CA GLU A 111 11.03 -13.46 -15.68
C GLU A 111 12.06 -13.00 -16.73
N GLY A 112 13.16 -12.35 -16.30
CA GLY A 112 14.22 -11.84 -17.16
C GLY A 112 14.00 -10.43 -17.68
N GLY A 113 12.92 -9.75 -17.25
CA GLY A 113 12.69 -8.32 -17.48
C GLY A 113 13.66 -7.46 -16.66
N TRP A 114 13.93 -6.25 -17.13
CA TRP A 114 14.79 -5.28 -16.42
C TRP A 114 13.97 -4.11 -15.91
N TRP A 115 14.19 -3.77 -14.65
CA TRP A 115 13.53 -2.66 -13.96
C TRP A 115 14.54 -1.58 -13.59
N GLY A 116 14.10 -0.33 -13.55
CA GLY A 116 14.94 0.81 -13.20
C GLY A 116 15.87 1.30 -14.32
N PRO A 117 16.84 2.19 -14.01
CA PRO A 117 17.14 2.71 -12.68
C PRO A 117 15.99 3.57 -12.13
N TYR A 118 15.84 3.60 -10.81
CA TYR A 118 14.86 4.45 -10.13
C TYR A 118 15.55 5.52 -9.30
N GLU A 119 15.01 6.72 -9.29
CA GLU A 119 15.51 7.77 -8.40
C GLU A 119 15.00 7.56 -6.98
N LEU A 120 15.84 7.84 -5.99
CA LEU A 120 15.53 7.76 -4.57
C LEU A 120 15.52 9.17 -3.97
N GLY A 121 14.91 9.31 -2.78
CA GLY A 121 14.83 10.60 -2.08
C GLY A 121 13.67 11.49 -2.50
N HIS A 122 12.80 11.02 -3.39
CA HIS A 122 11.56 11.72 -3.74
C HIS A 122 10.61 11.79 -2.53
N LEU A 123 9.87 12.89 -2.40
CA LEU A 123 8.83 13.04 -1.38
C LEU A 123 7.45 12.55 -1.85
N SER A 124 7.32 12.29 -3.16
CA SER A 124 6.09 11.92 -3.86
C SER A 124 6.26 10.61 -4.61
N PHE A 125 5.14 9.98 -4.97
CA PHE A 125 5.11 8.83 -5.85
C PHE A 125 5.67 9.21 -7.22
N GLN A 126 6.48 8.32 -7.78
CA GLN A 126 6.93 8.43 -9.15
C GLN A 126 5.90 7.76 -10.07
N PRO A 127 5.53 8.38 -11.20
CA PRO A 127 4.53 7.86 -12.13
C PRO A 127 5.11 6.76 -13.04
N VAL A 128 5.82 5.82 -12.44
CA VAL A 128 6.42 4.65 -13.08
C VAL A 128 5.86 3.41 -12.39
N GLU A 129 5.81 2.32 -13.15
CA GLU A 129 5.35 1.04 -12.61
C GLU A 129 6.24 0.57 -11.46
N TYR A 130 5.57 0.12 -10.40
CA TYR A 130 6.17 -0.51 -9.24
C TYR A 130 6.24 -2.04 -9.45
N PRO A 131 7.45 -2.61 -9.59
CA PRO A 131 7.59 -4.06 -9.65
C PRO A 131 7.23 -4.65 -8.29
N LEU A 132 6.07 -5.30 -8.21
CA LEU A 132 5.51 -5.78 -6.94
C LEU A 132 6.46 -6.72 -6.19
N ARG A 133 7.27 -7.50 -6.91
CA ARG A 133 8.25 -8.44 -6.33
C ARG A 133 9.67 -7.89 -6.30
N MET A 134 9.83 -6.57 -6.13
CA MET A 134 11.15 -5.94 -6.04
C MET A 134 11.99 -6.57 -4.92
N PRO A 135 13.15 -7.19 -5.21
CA PRO A 135 13.94 -7.87 -4.20
C PRO A 135 14.36 -6.97 -3.03
N HIS A 136 14.62 -5.70 -3.33
CA HIS A 136 15.05 -4.68 -2.37
C HIS A 136 14.01 -4.37 -1.27
N LEU A 137 12.74 -4.72 -1.47
CA LEU A 137 11.65 -4.46 -0.51
C LEU A 137 11.16 -5.70 0.23
N ILE A 138 11.79 -6.88 0.01
CA ILE A 138 11.38 -8.14 0.66
C ILE A 138 11.31 -8.01 2.18
N HIS A 139 12.25 -7.26 2.77
CA HIS A 139 12.31 -7.01 4.21
C HIS A 139 11.08 -6.27 4.77
N LEU A 140 10.31 -5.56 3.94
CA LEU A 140 9.12 -4.82 4.35
C LEU A 140 7.86 -5.67 4.44
N TYR A 141 7.82 -6.84 3.78
CA TYR A 141 6.64 -7.70 3.74
C TYR A 141 6.87 -9.13 4.24
N GLY A 142 7.99 -9.39 4.93
CA GLY A 142 8.21 -10.60 5.72
C GLY A 142 7.31 -10.70 6.94
N ASP A 143 7.19 -11.88 7.56
CA ASP A 143 6.40 -12.05 8.78
C ASP A 143 6.95 -11.17 9.91
N ASP A 144 6.09 -10.32 10.47
CA ASP A 144 6.39 -9.36 11.53
C ASP A 144 5.57 -9.64 12.80
N GLY A 145 4.93 -10.81 12.89
CA GLY A 145 4.06 -11.18 14.00
C GLY A 145 2.72 -10.44 14.05
N ARG A 146 2.47 -9.50 13.13
CA ARG A 146 1.20 -8.80 13.01
C ARG A 146 0.31 -9.51 12.00
N THR A 147 -0.99 -9.55 12.25
CA THR A 147 -1.97 -10.19 11.37
C THR A 147 -2.96 -9.15 10.84
N ALA A 148 -3.47 -9.40 9.64
CA ALA A 148 -4.52 -8.55 9.07
C ALA A 148 -5.79 -8.66 9.93
N VAL A 149 -6.42 -7.51 10.21
CA VAL A 149 -7.65 -7.42 10.99
C VAL A 149 -8.75 -6.85 10.10
N ASN A 150 -9.95 -7.42 10.19
CA ASN A 150 -11.12 -6.89 9.49
C ASN A 150 -11.47 -5.50 10.02
N ILE A 151 -11.56 -4.53 9.10
CA ILE A 151 -11.87 -3.13 9.39
C ILE A 151 -13.32 -2.99 9.90
N LYS A 152 -14.24 -3.82 9.40
CA LYS A 152 -15.66 -3.81 9.81
C LYS A 152 -15.88 -4.32 11.24
N ASP A 153 -15.03 -5.21 11.75
CA ASP A 153 -15.24 -5.89 13.03
C ASP A 153 -14.95 -4.97 14.25
N GLU A 154 -14.30 -3.82 14.03
CA GLU A 154 -13.99 -2.85 15.10
C GLU A 154 -15.16 -1.89 15.43
N LEU A 155 -16.30 -1.97 14.71
CA LEU A 155 -17.48 -1.11 14.94
C LEU A 155 -18.27 -1.41 16.23
N TYR A 156 -17.93 -2.48 16.97
CA TYR A 156 -18.63 -2.88 18.19
C TYR A 156 -17.93 -2.35 19.45
N ASN A 157 -18.38 -1.19 19.96
CA ASN A 157 -18.47 -0.86 21.40
C ASN A 157 -18.87 0.60 21.73
N GLY A 158 -19.54 1.33 20.83
CA GLY A 158 -20.14 2.65 21.16
C GLY A 158 -19.16 3.78 21.51
N ARG A 159 -17.86 3.47 21.58
CA ARG A 159 -16.77 4.43 21.61
C ARG A 159 -16.13 4.35 20.24
N PHE A 160 -16.49 5.27 19.36
CA PHE A 160 -15.68 5.62 18.20
C PHE A 160 -14.33 6.14 18.73
N TYR A 161 -13.47 5.25 19.20
CA TYR A 161 -12.06 5.46 19.03
C TYR A 161 -11.89 5.37 17.52
N HIS A 162 -11.97 6.53 16.84
CA HIS A 162 -11.29 6.65 15.55
C HIS A 162 -9.97 5.91 15.76
N PRO A 163 -9.71 4.82 15.02
CA PRO A 163 -8.44 4.14 15.17
C PRO A 163 -7.37 5.22 15.14
N LYS A 164 -6.27 5.07 15.86
CA LYS A 164 -5.13 5.95 15.63
C LYS A 164 -4.71 5.68 14.17
N ILE A 165 -5.39 6.34 13.24
CA ILE A 165 -5.32 6.20 11.78
C ILE A 165 -4.11 7.01 11.38
N ARG A 166 -2.96 6.58 11.88
CA ARG A 166 -1.67 6.94 11.36
C ARG A 166 -1.25 5.69 10.61
N PRO A 167 -1.09 5.74 9.26
CA PRO A 167 -0.30 4.72 8.61
C PRO A 167 1.03 4.61 9.37
N MET A 168 1.25 3.50 10.06
CA MET A 168 2.41 3.35 10.95
C MET A 168 3.63 2.90 10.16
N ASP A 169 3.39 2.26 9.02
CA ASP A 169 4.41 1.64 8.21
C ASP A 169 3.95 1.42 6.76
N PHE A 170 4.94 1.10 5.94
CA PHE A 170 4.77 0.71 4.54
C PHE A 170 5.05 -0.78 4.40
N ARG A 171 4.09 -1.54 3.86
CA ARG A 171 4.20 -2.98 3.61
C ARG A 171 3.60 -3.32 2.26
N PRO A 172 4.38 -3.22 1.17
CA PRO A 172 3.88 -3.49 -0.17
C PRO A 172 3.80 -5.00 -0.43
N ASP A 173 2.93 -5.71 0.30
CA ASP A 173 2.78 -7.16 0.18
C ASP A 173 2.41 -7.55 -1.27
N PRO A 174 3.31 -8.23 -2.01
CA PRO A 174 3.13 -8.45 -3.43
C PRO A 174 1.86 -9.26 -3.73
N ASN A 175 1.56 -10.25 -2.89
CA ASN A 175 0.37 -11.09 -3.03
C ASN A 175 -0.91 -10.26 -2.87
N THR A 176 -1.03 -9.48 -1.77
CA THR A 176 -2.19 -8.61 -1.55
C THR A 176 -2.35 -7.59 -2.67
N LEU A 177 -1.27 -6.92 -3.11
CA LEU A 177 -1.32 -5.95 -4.22
C LEU A 177 -1.74 -6.59 -5.54
N THR A 178 -1.23 -7.79 -5.85
CA THR A 178 -1.62 -8.54 -7.06
C THR A 178 -3.11 -8.85 -7.03
N ARG A 179 -3.62 -9.36 -5.91
CA ARG A 179 -5.05 -9.67 -5.73
C ARG A 179 -5.93 -8.42 -5.80
N ILE A 180 -5.50 -7.29 -5.24
CA ILE A 180 -6.20 -6.01 -5.41
C ILE A 180 -6.30 -5.66 -6.90
N SER A 181 -5.18 -5.71 -7.64
CA SER A 181 -5.17 -5.44 -9.08
C SER A 181 -6.11 -6.38 -9.84
N GLU A 182 -6.09 -7.68 -9.54
CA GLU A 182 -7.00 -8.66 -10.17
C GLU A 182 -8.47 -8.33 -9.91
N VAL A 183 -8.85 -8.04 -8.65
CA VAL A 183 -10.23 -7.69 -8.29
C VAL A 183 -10.68 -6.43 -9.01
N LEU A 184 -9.84 -5.39 -9.04
CA LEU A 184 -10.15 -4.14 -9.74
C LEU A 184 -10.28 -4.36 -11.25
N LYS A 185 -9.33 -5.08 -11.87
CA LYS A 185 -9.35 -5.42 -13.30
C LYS A 185 -10.61 -6.19 -13.68
N ASN A 186 -10.96 -7.22 -12.93
CA ASN A 186 -12.15 -8.04 -13.17
C ASN A 186 -13.44 -7.23 -12.96
N GLY A 187 -13.49 -6.37 -11.95
CA GLY A 187 -14.60 -5.47 -11.70
C GLY A 187 -14.83 -4.50 -12.86
N MET A 188 -13.77 -3.90 -13.39
CA MET A 188 -13.85 -2.99 -14.54
C MET A 188 -14.21 -3.72 -15.83
N ALA A 189 -13.61 -4.90 -16.08
CA ALA A 189 -13.91 -5.73 -17.23
C ALA A 189 -15.37 -6.20 -17.25
N SER A 190 -15.94 -6.53 -16.09
CA SER A 190 -17.36 -6.91 -15.96
C SER A 190 -18.30 -5.76 -16.33
N ALA A 191 -17.86 -4.51 -16.16
CA ALA A 191 -18.55 -3.31 -16.61
C ALA A 191 -18.17 -2.88 -18.04
N GLN A 192 -17.41 -3.71 -18.78
CA GLN A 192 -16.90 -3.43 -20.12
C GLN A 192 -16.02 -2.19 -20.22
N ILE A 193 -15.40 -1.78 -19.11
CA ILE A 193 -14.44 -0.67 -19.08
C ILE A 193 -13.04 -1.24 -19.19
N ARG A 194 -12.32 -0.78 -20.21
CA ARG A 194 -10.91 -1.14 -20.43
C ARG A 194 -10.03 -0.18 -19.67
N LEU A 195 -9.01 -0.72 -19.00
CA LEU A 195 -7.91 0.08 -18.47
C LEU A 195 -7.08 0.60 -19.64
N ALA A 196 -6.67 1.85 -19.56
CA ALA A 196 -5.93 2.56 -20.59
C ALA A 196 -4.67 3.21 -20.00
N LYS A 197 -3.83 3.75 -20.88
CA LYS A 197 -2.69 4.59 -20.45
C LYS A 197 -3.20 5.81 -19.69
N VAL A 198 -2.49 6.19 -18.62
CA VAL A 198 -2.81 7.37 -17.83
C VAL A 198 -2.54 8.64 -18.66
N PRO A 199 -3.56 9.46 -18.98
CA PRO A 199 -3.40 10.64 -19.82
C PRO A 199 -2.45 11.66 -19.18
N GLY A 200 -1.61 12.27 -20.02
CA GLY A 200 -0.66 13.29 -19.58
C GLY A 200 0.58 12.75 -18.87
N MET A 201 0.77 11.42 -18.85
CA MET A 201 2.02 10.82 -18.40
C MET A 201 3.04 10.70 -19.55
N PRO A 202 4.32 10.95 -19.28
CA PRO A 202 5.39 10.67 -20.25
C PRO A 202 5.69 9.17 -20.38
N THR A 203 5.28 8.38 -19.38
CA THR A 203 5.46 6.92 -19.31
C THR A 203 4.26 6.20 -19.89
N ASP A 204 4.47 4.97 -20.35
CA ASP A 204 3.41 4.06 -20.80
C ASP A 204 2.62 3.42 -19.63
N LEU A 205 2.51 4.15 -18.52
CA LEU A 205 1.83 3.69 -17.31
C LEU A 205 0.34 3.45 -17.59
N GLU A 206 -0.11 2.22 -17.35
CA GLU A 206 -1.52 1.84 -17.43
C GLU A 206 -2.26 2.16 -16.12
N GLU A 207 -3.54 2.49 -16.22
CA GLU A 207 -4.45 2.52 -15.07
C GLU A 207 -4.49 1.14 -14.38
N GLY A 208 -4.68 1.12 -13.06
CA GLY A 208 -4.68 -0.10 -12.25
C GLY A 208 -3.28 -0.64 -11.93
N THR A 209 -2.23 -0.08 -12.52
CA THR A 209 -0.83 -0.41 -12.19
C THR A 209 -0.35 0.39 -10.97
N PHE A 210 0.33 -0.27 -10.04
CA PHE A 210 0.83 0.39 -8.84
C PHE A 210 2.01 1.31 -9.15
N LEU A 211 2.04 2.46 -8.48
CA LEU A 211 3.09 3.47 -8.62
C LEU A 211 4.27 3.17 -7.71
N LEU A 212 5.48 3.50 -8.17
CA LEU A 212 6.66 3.43 -7.32
C LEU A 212 6.54 4.45 -6.17
N PRO A 213 6.62 4.00 -4.91
CA PRO A 213 6.52 4.88 -3.76
C PRO A 213 7.74 5.80 -3.64
N PRO A 214 7.64 6.90 -2.87
CA PRO A 214 8.79 7.69 -2.48
C PRO A 214 9.72 6.83 -1.60
N LEU A 215 10.81 6.30 -2.18
CA LEU A 215 11.76 5.43 -1.49
C LEU A 215 13.03 6.17 -1.09
N VAL A 216 13.60 5.78 0.05
CA VAL A 216 14.85 6.27 0.60
C VAL A 216 15.73 5.10 1.01
N GLN A 217 17.04 5.26 0.90
CA GLN A 217 17.99 4.27 1.41
C GLN A 217 18.22 4.52 2.91
N THR A 218 18.04 3.49 3.73
CA THR A 218 18.34 3.49 5.17
C THR A 218 19.33 2.38 5.51
N ASN A 219 19.65 2.25 6.80
CA ASN A 219 20.46 1.14 7.32
C ASN A 219 19.74 -0.21 7.23
N ALA A 220 18.40 -0.24 7.17
CA ALA A 220 17.62 -1.48 7.09
C ALA A 220 17.35 -1.91 5.63
N GLY A 221 17.55 -1.02 4.67
CA GLY A 221 17.28 -1.27 3.26
C GLY A 221 16.61 -0.08 2.59
N LEU A 222 15.82 -0.35 1.55
CA LEU A 222 14.95 0.67 0.98
C LEU A 222 13.67 0.77 1.80
N GLU A 223 13.39 1.96 2.32
CA GLU A 223 12.17 2.27 3.05
C GLU A 223 11.37 3.35 2.34
N MET A 224 10.10 3.49 2.71
CA MET A 224 9.31 4.64 2.27
C MET A 224 9.76 5.91 3.00
N ALA A 225 9.84 7.03 2.28
CA ALA A 225 10.27 8.30 2.82
C ALA A 225 9.44 8.68 4.07
N PRO A 226 10.08 9.04 5.20
CA PRO A 226 9.39 9.32 6.47
C PRO A 226 8.31 10.40 6.35
N TYR A 227 8.56 11.44 5.55
CA TYR A 227 7.58 12.50 5.28
C TYR A 227 6.26 11.96 4.68
N ALA A 228 6.36 11.01 3.75
CA ALA A 228 5.18 10.42 3.12
C ALA A 228 4.36 9.61 4.14
N LEU A 229 5.03 8.79 4.96
CA LEU A 229 4.38 7.95 5.98
C LEU A 229 3.87 8.72 7.20
N GLN A 230 4.62 9.71 7.69
CA GLN A 230 4.34 10.37 8.96
C GLN A 230 3.52 11.66 8.81
N THR A 231 3.45 12.23 7.61
CA THR A 231 2.76 13.50 7.36
C THR A 231 1.76 13.39 6.21
N SER A 232 2.23 13.12 4.99
CA SER A 232 1.39 13.23 3.79
C SER A 232 0.22 12.24 3.77
N LEU A 233 0.48 10.94 3.96
CA LEU A 233 -0.55 9.90 3.97
C LEU A 233 -1.52 10.00 5.18
N PRO A 234 -1.04 10.20 6.43
CA PRO A 234 -1.93 10.42 7.57
C PRO A 234 -2.85 11.62 7.39
N ASP A 235 -2.36 12.74 6.84
CA ASP A 235 -3.19 13.92 6.60
C ASP A 235 -4.25 13.65 5.54
N ALA A 236 -3.88 12.97 4.45
CA ALA A 236 -4.81 12.57 3.40
C ALA A 236 -5.97 11.73 3.95
N LEU A 237 -5.65 10.75 4.78
CA LEU A 237 -6.61 9.81 5.31
C LEU A 237 -7.43 10.42 6.46
N GLY A 238 -6.76 11.07 7.39
CA GLY A 238 -7.37 11.73 8.54
C GLY A 238 -8.32 12.86 8.16
N HIS A 239 -8.06 13.59 7.07
CA HIS A 239 -9.01 14.58 6.55
C HIS A 239 -10.33 13.94 6.09
N ARG A 240 -10.27 12.78 5.42
CA ARG A 240 -11.46 12.11 4.86
C ARG A 240 -12.30 11.46 5.95
N ILE A 241 -11.65 10.90 6.95
CA ILE A 241 -12.33 10.26 8.07
C ILE A 241 -13.01 11.30 8.97
N ARG A 242 -12.36 12.45 9.22
CA ARG A 242 -12.93 13.54 10.03
C ARG A 242 -13.96 14.37 9.29
N SER A 243 -13.89 14.43 7.97
CA SER A 243 -14.76 15.27 7.14
C SER A 243 -15.22 14.49 5.91
N PRO A 244 -16.06 13.45 6.09
CA PRO A 244 -16.57 12.67 4.98
C PRO A 244 -17.37 13.57 4.04
N SER A 245 -17.11 13.44 2.75
CA SER A 245 -17.79 14.24 1.74
C SER A 245 -19.25 13.78 1.61
N LYS A 246 -20.19 14.71 1.86
CA LYS A 246 -21.63 14.43 1.74
C LYS A 246 -22.08 14.16 0.30
N ARG A 247 -21.33 14.66 -0.70
CA ARG A 247 -21.73 14.62 -2.12
C ARG A 247 -21.11 13.47 -2.89
N LYS A 248 -19.87 13.10 -2.55
CA LYS A 248 -19.11 12.07 -3.26
C LYS A 248 -18.27 11.28 -2.27
N ALA A 249 -18.51 9.97 -2.19
CA ALA A 249 -17.71 9.08 -1.34
C ALA A 249 -16.24 9.10 -1.79
N ASN A 250 -15.34 9.13 -0.82
CA ASN A 250 -13.89 9.18 -1.05
C ASN A 250 -13.12 8.18 -0.16
N LEU A 251 -13.85 7.31 0.54
CA LEU A 251 -13.35 6.19 1.32
C LEU A 251 -14.24 4.97 1.02
N PHE A 252 -13.59 3.85 0.74
CA PHE A 252 -14.24 2.59 0.38
C PHE A 252 -13.52 1.43 1.03
N LEU A 253 -14.20 0.30 1.16
CA LEU A 253 -13.62 -1.00 1.48
C LEU A 253 -13.67 -1.88 0.24
N ILE A 254 -12.58 -2.61 0.01
CA ILE A 254 -12.51 -3.70 -0.96
C ILE A 254 -12.23 -5.00 -0.19
N GLU A 255 -12.94 -6.06 -0.56
CA GLU A 255 -12.70 -7.41 -0.03
C GLU A 255 -11.82 -8.17 -1.02
N VAL A 256 -10.63 -8.56 -0.56
CA VAL A 256 -9.58 -9.16 -1.38
C VAL A 256 -9.51 -10.66 -1.07
N PRO A 257 -9.85 -11.54 -2.02
CA PRO A 257 -9.77 -12.98 -1.80
C PRO A 257 -8.30 -13.42 -1.75
N MET A 258 -7.92 -14.13 -0.68
CA MET A 258 -6.53 -14.55 -0.45
C MET A 258 -6.23 -15.99 -0.88
N GLY A 259 -7.26 -16.76 -1.22
CA GLY A 259 -7.16 -18.16 -1.63
C GLY A 259 -8.24 -19.02 -1.00
N ILE A 260 -8.27 -20.30 -1.39
CA ILE A 260 -9.26 -21.26 -0.88
C ILE A 260 -9.03 -21.49 0.62
N GLY A 261 -10.09 -21.34 1.41
CA GLY A 261 -10.05 -21.54 2.86
C GLY A 261 -9.43 -20.40 3.66
N GLN A 262 -8.98 -19.32 3.01
CA GLN A 262 -8.48 -18.13 3.68
C GLN A 262 -9.57 -17.07 3.80
N THR A 263 -9.62 -16.40 4.95
CA THR A 263 -10.51 -15.25 5.15
C THR A 263 -10.13 -14.13 4.18
N PRO A 264 -11.09 -13.55 3.43
CA PRO A 264 -10.81 -12.38 2.61
C PRO A 264 -10.23 -11.25 3.45
N LYS A 265 -9.24 -10.55 2.91
CA LYS A 265 -8.69 -9.36 3.56
C LYS A 265 -9.56 -8.15 3.25
N GLN A 266 -9.79 -7.32 4.25
CA GLN A 266 -10.40 -6.00 4.05
C GLN A 266 -9.33 -4.94 3.87
N VAL A 267 -9.40 -4.24 2.74
CA VAL A 267 -8.49 -3.14 2.43
C VAL A 267 -9.30 -1.85 2.33
N LEU A 268 -8.83 -0.82 3.02
CA LEU A 268 -9.37 0.53 2.94
C LEU A 268 -8.77 1.25 1.74
N VAL A 269 -9.63 1.86 0.94
CA VAL A 269 -9.27 2.60 -0.26
C VAL A 269 -9.62 4.07 -0.05
N ALA A 270 -8.65 4.96 -0.20
CA ALA A 270 -8.85 6.40 -0.12
C ALA A 270 -8.56 7.09 -1.46
N LEU A 271 -9.52 7.88 -1.95
CA LEU A 271 -9.38 8.63 -3.19
C LEU A 271 -8.86 10.03 -2.89
N VAL A 272 -7.64 10.35 -3.35
CA VAL A 272 -6.95 11.62 -3.09
C VAL A 272 -6.70 12.43 -4.37
N PRO A 273 -6.72 13.78 -4.31
CA PRO A 273 -6.17 14.61 -5.37
C PRO A 273 -4.72 14.19 -5.64
N SER A 274 -4.37 13.92 -6.89
CA SER A 274 -3.06 13.36 -7.21
C SER A 274 -1.94 14.40 -7.20
N ASP A 275 -2.25 15.67 -7.45
CA ASP A 275 -1.34 16.83 -7.42
C ASP A 275 -0.49 16.96 -6.14
N LYS A 276 -0.96 16.40 -5.02
CA LYS A 276 -0.25 16.40 -3.73
C LYS A 276 0.66 15.19 -3.51
N PHE A 277 0.53 14.16 -4.34
CA PHE A 277 1.17 12.85 -4.11
C PHE A 277 2.07 12.42 -5.26
N ILE A 278 2.04 13.10 -6.40
CA ILE A 278 2.83 12.72 -7.57
C ILE A 278 3.71 13.89 -8.02
N THR A 279 4.84 13.56 -8.66
CA THR A 279 5.77 14.57 -9.18
C THR A 279 5.24 15.35 -10.40
N VAL A 280 4.24 14.82 -11.11
CA VAL A 280 3.68 15.40 -12.34
C VAL A 280 2.40 16.21 -12.03
N LYS A 281 2.45 17.53 -12.20
CA LYS A 281 1.35 18.43 -11.79
C LYS A 281 0.11 18.45 -12.69
N SER A 282 0.15 17.83 -13.88
CA SER A 282 -0.89 17.96 -14.91
C SER A 282 -1.98 16.88 -14.88
N ILE A 283 -1.93 15.93 -13.94
CA ILE A 283 -2.91 14.84 -13.89
C ILE A 283 -4.09 15.24 -13.01
N SER A 284 -5.27 15.35 -13.62
CA SER A 284 -6.53 15.71 -12.96
C SER A 284 -7.30 14.49 -12.45
N ARG A 285 -6.64 13.34 -12.29
CA ARG A 285 -7.25 12.08 -11.84
C ARG A 285 -7.01 11.84 -10.36
N PRO A 286 -7.99 11.26 -9.65
CA PRO A 286 -7.76 10.86 -8.27
C PRO A 286 -6.75 9.73 -8.21
N LEU A 287 -5.84 9.81 -7.24
CA LEU A 287 -4.98 8.71 -6.85
C LEU A 287 -5.69 7.85 -5.82
N TRP A 288 -5.64 6.53 -5.99
CA TRP A 288 -6.24 5.56 -5.09
C TRP A 288 -5.15 5.02 -4.17
N LEU A 289 -5.32 5.24 -2.87
CA LEU A 289 -4.40 4.79 -1.83
C LEU A 289 -4.98 3.58 -1.12
N PHE A 290 -4.20 2.53 -0.93
CA PHE A 290 -4.64 1.28 -0.32
C PHE A 290 -4.00 1.07 1.04
N PHE A 291 -4.82 0.73 2.03
CA PHE A 291 -4.40 0.52 3.41
C PHE A 291 -4.96 -0.78 3.97
N GLU A 292 -4.13 -1.56 4.65
CA GLU A 292 -4.55 -2.71 5.44
C GLU A 292 -4.58 -2.32 6.93
N ARG A 293 -5.48 -2.90 7.70
CA ARG A 293 -5.44 -2.81 9.17
C ARG A 293 -4.68 -4.03 9.69
N ARG A 294 -3.62 -3.82 10.49
CA ARG A 294 -2.85 -4.91 11.11
C ARG A 294 -2.88 -4.81 12.63
N GLY A 295 -3.07 -5.95 13.29
CA GLY A 295 -3.06 -6.07 14.75
C GLY A 295 -2.01 -7.08 15.18
N GLU A 296 -1.38 -6.83 16.31
CA GLU A 296 -0.53 -7.83 16.95
C GLU A 296 -1.39 -8.85 17.68
N THR A 297 -1.11 -10.15 17.51
CA THR A 297 -1.77 -11.21 18.28
C THR A 297 -0.91 -11.51 19.51
N VAL A 298 -0.93 -10.65 20.54
CA VAL A 298 -0.17 -10.92 21.77
C VAL A 298 -1.05 -11.60 22.80
N THR A 299 -0.74 -12.85 23.10
CA THR A 299 -1.31 -13.60 24.22
C THR A 299 -0.42 -13.48 25.47
N VAL A 300 -0.04 -12.27 25.87
CA VAL A 300 0.79 -12.04 27.07
C VAL A 300 0.39 -10.72 27.76
N GLY A 301 -0.30 -10.81 28.91
CA GLY A 301 -0.55 -9.68 29.80
C GLY A 301 -1.69 -8.72 29.41
N ARG A 302 -1.82 -7.62 30.18
CA ARG A 302 -2.94 -6.64 30.08
C ARG A 302 -2.71 -5.49 29.08
N TYR A 303 -1.58 -5.45 28.38
CA TYR A 303 -1.24 -4.35 27.48
C TYR A 303 -0.54 -4.88 26.21
N SER A 304 -1.31 -5.07 25.15
CA SER A 304 -0.83 -5.09 23.77
C SER A 304 -1.82 -4.27 22.98
N THR A 305 -1.36 -3.34 22.13
CA THR A 305 -2.14 -2.78 21.01
C THR A 305 -1.32 -1.74 20.26
N GLU A 306 -0.31 -2.16 19.49
CA GLU A 306 0.03 -1.37 18.31
C GLU A 306 -1.01 -1.66 17.23
N ARG A 307 -2.02 -0.79 17.20
CA ARG A 307 -3.12 -0.79 16.25
C ARG A 307 -2.90 0.36 15.26
N GLY A 308 -2.48 0.03 14.04
CA GLY A 308 -2.33 1.00 12.96
C GLY A 308 -2.92 0.54 11.64
N LEU A 309 -3.00 1.49 10.72
CA LEU A 309 -3.12 1.16 9.30
C LEU A 309 -1.71 0.98 8.74
N THR A 310 -1.59 0.13 7.75
CA THR A 310 -0.37 -0.13 7.02
C THR A 310 -0.63 0.25 5.57
N PHE A 311 0.22 1.10 5.01
CA PHE A 311 0.08 1.51 3.63
C PHE A 311 0.61 0.42 2.70
N LEU A 312 -0.18 0.05 1.68
CA LEU A 312 0.15 -1.01 0.73
C LEU A 312 0.71 -0.45 -0.58
N GLY A 313 0.07 0.59 -1.13
CA GLY A 313 0.42 1.12 -2.44
C GLY A 313 -0.58 2.14 -2.97
N ALA A 314 -0.27 2.69 -4.15
CA ALA A 314 -1.12 3.66 -4.83
C ALA A 314 -1.27 3.35 -6.32
N THR A 315 -2.42 3.64 -6.91
CA THR A 315 -2.65 3.50 -8.37
C THR A 315 -3.58 4.59 -8.90
N PHE A 316 -3.53 4.83 -10.21
CA PHE A 316 -4.57 5.57 -10.92
C PHE A 316 -5.65 4.62 -11.42
N MET A 317 -6.91 5.05 -11.34
CA MET A 317 -8.02 4.33 -11.95
C MET A 317 -8.70 5.21 -13.01
N PRO A 318 -9.49 4.60 -13.92
CA PRO A 318 -10.33 5.34 -14.85
C PRO A 318 -11.23 6.36 -14.13
N TYR A 319 -11.64 7.40 -14.84
CA TYR A 319 -12.69 8.30 -14.33
C TYR A 319 -13.96 7.50 -14.03
N SER A 320 -14.59 7.78 -12.89
CA SER A 320 -15.80 7.11 -12.42
C SER A 320 -15.62 5.61 -12.12
N ALA A 321 -14.38 5.12 -12.01
CA ALA A 321 -14.13 3.74 -11.58
C ALA A 321 -14.79 3.44 -10.22
N GLU A 322 -14.83 4.43 -9.30
CA GLU A 322 -15.52 4.31 -8.02
C GLU A 322 -17.01 4.02 -8.18
N ASP A 323 -17.70 4.70 -9.11
CA ASP A 323 -19.14 4.55 -9.33
C ASP A 323 -19.45 3.19 -9.97
N VAL A 324 -18.54 2.69 -10.81
CA VAL A 324 -18.68 1.41 -11.51
C VAL A 324 -18.42 0.27 -10.55
N LEU A 325 -17.31 0.31 -9.82
CA LEU A 325 -16.92 -0.72 -8.88
C LEU A 325 -17.83 -0.78 -7.65
N SER A 326 -18.44 0.35 -7.25
CA SER A 326 -19.49 0.32 -6.23
C SER A 326 -20.79 -0.31 -6.72
N ARG A 327 -21.16 -0.11 -8.00
CA ARG A 327 -22.36 -0.74 -8.59
C ARG A 327 -22.19 -2.25 -8.79
N SER A 328 -20.97 -2.72 -8.99
CA SER A 328 -20.64 -4.15 -9.07
C SER A 328 -20.28 -4.77 -7.71
N GLU A 329 -20.53 -4.06 -6.60
CA GLU A 329 -20.28 -4.51 -5.23
C GLU A 329 -18.81 -4.82 -4.90
N VAL A 330 -17.88 -4.49 -5.81
CA VAL A 330 -16.43 -4.59 -5.56
C VAL A 330 -15.99 -3.57 -4.50
N LEU A 331 -16.57 -2.37 -4.51
CA LEU A 331 -16.31 -1.33 -3.52
C LEU A 331 -17.52 -1.06 -2.65
N THR A 332 -17.36 -1.27 -1.35
CA THR A 332 -18.35 -0.85 -0.35
C THR A 332 -17.97 0.52 0.19
N LYS A 333 -18.91 1.49 0.20
CA LYS A 333 -18.66 2.81 0.78
C LYS A 333 -18.30 2.71 2.28
N TYR A 334 -17.28 3.44 2.71
CA TYR A 334 -16.85 3.51 4.11
C TYR A 334 -17.19 4.92 4.66
N HIS A 335 -18.25 5.00 5.48
CA HIS A 335 -18.91 6.21 6.02
C HIS A 335 -19.80 7.00 5.05
#